data_AF-A0A7R9ZC66-F1
#
_entry.id   AF-A0A7R9ZC66-F1
#
_cell.length_a   1.000
_cell.length_b   1.000
_cell.length_c   1.000
_cell.angle_alpha   90.00
_cell.angle_beta   90.00
_cell.angle_gamma   90.00
#
_symmetry.space_group_name_H-M   'P 1'
#
loop_
_entity.id
_entity.type
_entity.pdbx_description
1 polymer ?
#
loop_
_entity_poly.entity_id
_entity_poly.type
_entity_poly.pdbx_seq_one_letter_code
_entity_poly.pdbx_strand_id
1 'polypeptide(L)'
;QEEQQQGAALPEEEEPRKQRGSTVKEQPRGMAAGGSNHDVVGSASSGPEKKNKLHPPASCTPVCSDPSPASTPAPTSKGEKPNLKELSDAQLAGMVLSGKIKDHQLEKLLDPRRAVQVRRLAFDGKLSDLGRGGALTDLPSTPSLDYERVFGANCEIVVGYVPLPCGMIGPLTLNGETVYVPMATTEGCLVASANRGCKAISQGSGAVSTVVRDGITRAPCVRMRSAREAAELKLWCEDPDNFASLKKAFESTTSFGKLLSAEPTVAGRNVYIRLRCFAGDAMGMNMVSKGSLAAIELLREKFPSLELVALSGNMCTDKKAA
;
A
#
# COMPACT_ATOMS: atom_id res chain seq x y z
N GLN A 1 -33.77 41.89 32.62
CA GLN A 1 -34.37 40.55 32.64
C GLN A 1 -33.20 39.58 32.67
N GLU A 2 -32.36 39.55 33.72
CA GLU A 2 -32.61 39.04 35.10
C GLU A 2 -33.21 37.63 35.03
N GLU A 3 -32.65 36.55 35.60
CA GLU A 3 -31.82 36.31 36.80
C GLU A 3 -30.63 35.36 36.45
N GLN A 4 -29.38 35.51 36.92
CA GLN A 4 -28.81 35.35 38.27
C GLN A 4 -29.06 34.00 38.97
N GLN A 5 -28.00 33.18 39.08
CA GLN A 5 -27.61 32.60 40.36
C GLN A 5 -26.08 32.41 40.44
N GLN A 6 -25.50 33.16 41.37
CA GLN A 6 -24.12 33.11 41.85
C GLN A 6 -24.06 32.29 43.15
N GLY A 7 -22.85 31.86 43.52
CA GLY A 7 -22.44 31.58 44.91
C GLY A 7 -21.86 30.17 45.07
N ALA A 8 -20.70 29.94 45.66
CA ALA A 8 -19.81 30.80 46.43
C ALA A 8 -18.39 30.20 46.48
N ALA A 9 -17.40 31.07 46.63
CA ALA A 9 -16.00 30.73 46.88
C ALA A 9 -15.62 31.05 48.34
N LEU A 10 -14.47 30.51 48.76
CA LEU A 10 -13.55 30.86 49.88
C LEU A 10 -13.44 29.80 51.01
N PRO A 11 -12.31 29.71 51.75
CA PRO A 11 -10.97 30.31 51.57
C PRO A 11 -9.78 29.32 51.70
N GLU A 12 -8.56 29.87 51.53
CA GLU A 12 -7.23 29.27 51.75
C GLU A 12 -6.95 28.88 53.21
N GLU A 13 -6.13 27.84 53.43
CA GLU A 13 -5.18 27.77 54.54
C GLU A 13 -3.86 27.14 54.07
N GLU A 14 -2.76 27.78 54.44
CA GLU A 14 -1.37 27.40 54.20
C GLU A 14 -0.76 26.76 55.47
N GLU A 15 0.36 26.04 55.28
CA GLU A 15 1.45 25.76 56.24
C GLU A 15 1.50 24.38 57.02
N PRO A 16 2.66 23.91 57.54
CA PRO A 16 3.68 23.13 56.82
C PRO A 16 4.16 21.84 57.59
N ARG A 17 5.35 21.29 57.21
CA ARG A 17 6.21 20.21 57.82
C ARG A 17 5.91 18.77 57.36
N LYS A 18 6.88 17.88 57.11
CA LYS A 18 8.19 17.66 57.77
C LYS A 18 9.11 16.77 56.92
N GLN A 19 10.40 17.10 56.94
CA GLN A 19 11.51 16.26 56.49
C GLN A 19 11.58 14.93 57.26
N ARG A 20 11.97 13.85 56.58
CA ARG A 20 12.78 12.77 57.18
C ARG A 20 13.96 12.49 56.26
N GLY A 21 15.12 12.91 56.70
CA GLY A 21 16.39 12.41 56.18
C GLY A 21 16.70 11.04 56.79
N SER A 22 17.43 10.23 56.03
CA SER A 22 18.33 9.23 56.58
C SER A 22 19.64 9.31 55.81
N THR A 23 20.62 9.88 56.50
CA THR A 23 22.05 9.89 56.22
C THR A 23 22.64 8.48 56.11
N VAL A 24 23.51 8.26 55.13
CA VAL A 24 24.72 7.43 55.29
C VAL A 24 25.90 8.14 54.59
N LYS A 25 26.90 8.53 55.40
CA LYS A 25 28.28 8.92 55.08
C LYS A 25 29.03 7.69 54.51
N GLU A 26 30.04 7.77 53.64
CA GLU A 26 31.43 8.24 53.85
C GLU A 26 32.18 8.00 52.50
N GLN A 27 32.70 9.02 51.82
CA GLN A 27 34.12 9.46 51.70
C GLN A 27 35.13 8.56 50.94
N PRO A 28 36.19 9.17 50.33
CA PRO A 28 36.77 8.77 49.05
C PRO A 28 38.23 8.29 49.14
N ARG A 29 38.77 7.73 48.04
CA ARG A 29 40.20 7.57 47.66
C ARG A 29 40.19 6.97 46.23
N GLY A 30 40.98 7.37 45.24
CA GLY A 30 42.19 8.19 45.17
C GLY A 30 43.16 7.52 44.18
N MET A 31 43.52 8.24 43.10
CA MET A 31 44.77 8.16 42.29
C MET A 31 45.03 6.87 41.48
N ALA A 32 45.07 6.97 40.13
CA ALA A 32 46.27 7.18 39.28
C ALA A 32 46.96 5.83 38.95
N ALA A 33 47.56 5.53 37.79
CA ALA A 33 47.82 6.16 36.50
C ALA A 33 48.33 5.06 35.53
N GLY A 34 48.41 5.39 34.24
CA GLY A 34 49.10 4.63 33.17
C GLY A 34 48.28 4.69 31.89
N GLY A 35 48.44 5.67 31.00
CA GLY A 35 49.63 5.90 30.15
C GLY A 35 49.51 4.97 28.93
N SER A 36 49.40 5.40 27.67
CA SER A 36 50.12 6.47 26.97
C SER A 36 49.44 6.89 25.65
N ASN A 37 49.84 8.08 25.20
CA ASN A 37 49.42 8.91 24.06
C ASN A 37 49.48 8.32 22.64
N HIS A 38 48.86 9.10 21.73
CA HIS A 38 49.06 9.33 20.30
C HIS A 38 47.83 8.93 19.45
N ASP A 39 47.26 9.73 18.54
CA ASP A 39 47.57 11.06 18.03
C ASP A 39 46.30 11.67 17.44
N VAL A 40 46.21 13.00 17.47
CA VAL A 40 45.25 13.80 16.72
C VAL A 40 45.70 13.88 15.27
N VAL A 41 44.88 13.39 14.33
CA VAL A 41 44.87 13.90 12.95
C VAL A 41 43.43 13.93 12.45
N GLY A 42 42.96 15.15 12.17
CA GLY A 42 41.69 15.36 11.50
C GLY A 42 41.77 14.99 10.02
N SER A 43 40.68 14.45 9.48
CA SER A 43 40.29 14.72 8.10
C SER A 43 38.78 14.59 8.00
N ALA A 44 38.11 15.73 7.81
CA ALA A 44 36.76 15.76 7.30
C ALA A 44 36.80 15.25 5.86
N SER A 45 36.24 14.07 5.61
CA SER A 45 35.89 13.64 4.26
C SER A 45 34.38 13.66 4.13
N SER A 46 33.89 14.68 3.44
CA SER A 46 32.52 14.79 2.95
C SER A 46 32.27 13.65 1.95
N GLY A 47 31.63 12.57 2.42
CA GLY A 47 31.06 11.57 1.53
C GLY A 47 29.94 12.18 0.67
N PRO A 48 29.75 11.75 -0.59
CA PRO A 48 28.79 12.38 -1.46
C PRO A 48 27.37 12.11 -0.96
N GLU A 49 26.62 13.17 -0.70
CA GLU A 49 25.16 13.12 -0.53
C GLU A 49 24.56 12.42 -1.75
N LYS A 50 24.07 11.20 -1.55
CA LYS A 50 23.23 10.53 -2.53
C LYS A 50 21.91 11.28 -2.60
N LYS A 51 21.83 12.23 -3.54
CA LYS A 51 20.54 12.82 -3.94
C LYS A 51 19.60 11.68 -4.31
N ASN A 52 18.55 11.47 -3.51
CA ASN A 52 17.44 10.60 -3.84
C ASN A 52 16.83 11.08 -5.15
N LYS A 53 17.24 10.48 -6.27
CA LYS A 53 16.55 10.65 -7.54
C LYS A 53 15.22 9.94 -7.42
N LEU A 54 14.16 10.73 -7.20
CA LEU A 54 12.79 10.24 -7.31
C LEU A 54 12.62 9.74 -8.75
N HIS A 55 12.64 8.42 -8.93
CA HIS A 55 12.40 7.83 -10.24
C HIS A 55 10.93 8.08 -10.62
N PRO A 56 10.62 8.49 -11.86
CA PRO A 56 9.24 8.59 -12.31
C PRO A 56 8.57 7.21 -12.20
N PRO A 57 7.25 7.15 -11.94
CA PRO A 57 6.54 5.87 -11.89
C PRO A 57 6.76 5.12 -13.21
N ALA A 58 7.09 3.83 -13.09
CA ALA A 58 7.32 2.97 -14.25
C ALA A 58 6.07 2.97 -15.14
N SER A 59 6.25 3.22 -16.45
CA SER A 59 5.19 3.29 -17.48
C SER A 59 4.47 1.95 -17.73
N CYS A 60 4.79 0.90 -16.98
CA CYS A 60 4.28 -0.44 -17.15
C CYS A 60 3.60 -0.92 -15.85
N THR A 61 2.49 -0.30 -15.50
CA THR A 61 1.44 -1.06 -14.83
C THR A 61 0.83 -1.99 -15.88
N PRO A 62 0.90 -3.33 -15.72
CA PRO A 62 0.16 -4.21 -16.59
C PRO A 62 -1.33 -3.88 -16.46
N VAL A 63 -1.90 -3.32 -17.52
CA VAL A 63 -3.34 -3.19 -17.68
C VAL A 63 -3.91 -4.60 -17.51
N CYS A 64 -4.93 -4.76 -16.67
CA CYS A 64 -5.68 -6.01 -16.63
C CYS A 64 -6.17 -6.30 -18.05
N SER A 65 -5.55 -7.29 -18.71
CA SER A 65 -6.02 -7.74 -20.01
C SER A 65 -7.44 -8.28 -19.84
N ASP A 66 -8.39 -7.68 -20.56
CA ASP A 66 -9.76 -8.18 -20.62
C ASP A 66 -9.74 -9.68 -20.96
N PRO A 67 -10.56 -10.53 -20.32
CA PRO A 67 -10.75 -11.90 -20.78
C PRO A 67 -11.22 -11.85 -22.23
N SER A 68 -10.56 -12.61 -23.11
CA SER A 68 -10.92 -12.70 -24.53
C SER A 68 -12.42 -12.92 -24.68
N PRO A 69 -13.15 -12.03 -25.38
CA PRO A 69 -14.58 -12.19 -25.54
C PRO A 69 -14.84 -13.47 -26.33
N ALA A 70 -15.66 -14.36 -25.78
CA ALA A 70 -16.27 -15.45 -26.53
C ALA A 70 -16.98 -14.85 -27.76
N SER A 71 -16.74 -15.44 -28.93
CA SER A 71 -17.25 -14.98 -30.22
C SER A 71 -18.77 -14.80 -30.17
N THR A 72 -19.22 -13.56 -30.12
CA THR A 72 -20.64 -13.23 -30.29
C THR A 72 -20.87 -12.92 -31.77
N PRO A 73 -21.94 -13.44 -32.41
CA PRO A 73 -22.17 -13.21 -33.84
C PRO A 73 -22.38 -11.72 -34.14
N ALA A 74 -21.75 -11.28 -35.23
CA ALA A 74 -21.74 -9.89 -35.67
C ALA A 74 -23.15 -9.40 -36.06
N PRO A 75 -23.56 -8.18 -35.68
CA PRO A 75 -24.77 -7.58 -36.23
C PRO A 75 -24.53 -7.12 -37.66
N THR A 76 -25.34 -7.65 -38.58
CA THR A 76 -25.45 -7.22 -39.97
C THR A 76 -26.26 -5.92 -40.06
N SER A 77 -25.58 -4.79 -40.23
CA SER A 77 -26.09 -3.63 -40.98
C SER A 77 -24.95 -2.68 -41.29
N LYS A 78 -24.58 -2.54 -42.58
CA LYS A 78 -23.68 -1.50 -43.08
C LYS A 78 -24.44 -0.17 -43.09
N GLY A 79 -24.43 0.53 -41.96
CA GLY A 79 -24.61 1.98 -41.89
C GLY A 79 -23.27 2.60 -41.48
N GLU A 80 -22.92 3.77 -42.00
CA GLU A 80 -21.76 4.53 -41.54
C GLU A 80 -21.76 4.58 -40.01
N LYS A 81 -20.72 4.03 -39.38
CA LYS A 81 -20.62 4.10 -37.92
C LYS A 81 -20.51 5.59 -37.58
N PRO A 82 -21.46 6.16 -36.82
CA PRO A 82 -21.38 7.57 -36.47
C PRO A 82 -20.07 7.82 -35.74
N ASN A 83 -19.42 8.95 -36.05
CA ASN A 83 -18.22 9.35 -35.34
C ASN A 83 -18.59 9.62 -33.88
N LEU A 84 -18.28 8.66 -32.99
CA LEU A 84 -18.67 8.72 -31.58
C LEU A 84 -18.12 9.97 -30.87
N LYS A 85 -17.07 10.59 -31.41
CA LYS A 85 -16.48 11.82 -30.90
C LYS A 85 -17.34 13.06 -31.16
N GLU A 86 -18.23 13.03 -32.15
CA GLU A 86 -19.09 14.16 -32.53
C GLU A 86 -20.48 14.11 -31.88
N LEU A 87 -20.86 12.96 -31.33
CA LEU A 87 -22.12 12.81 -30.61
C LEU A 87 -22.13 13.67 -29.34
N SER A 88 -23.30 14.14 -28.93
CA SER A 88 -23.46 14.81 -27.63
C SER A 88 -23.28 13.83 -26.47
N ASP A 89 -22.89 14.34 -25.30
CA ASP A 89 -22.68 13.51 -24.12
C ASP A 89 -23.98 12.82 -23.66
N ALA A 90 -25.14 13.46 -23.83
CA ALA A 90 -26.44 12.87 -23.56
C ALA A 90 -26.77 11.70 -24.51
N GLN A 91 -26.42 11.82 -25.80
CA GLN A 91 -26.60 10.71 -26.76
C GLN A 91 -25.68 9.54 -26.42
N LEU A 92 -24.42 9.81 -26.09
CA LEU A 92 -23.47 8.78 -25.67
C LEU A 92 -23.92 8.09 -24.37
N ALA A 93 -24.42 8.85 -23.40
CA ALA A 93 -25.01 8.31 -22.18
C ALA A 93 -26.23 7.42 -22.50
N GLY A 94 -27.10 7.85 -23.42
CA GLY A 94 -28.21 7.04 -23.91
C GLY A 94 -27.77 5.72 -24.56
N MET A 95 -26.66 5.72 -25.32
CA MET A 95 -26.09 4.49 -25.90
C MET A 95 -25.51 3.54 -24.84
N VAL A 96 -24.95 4.09 -23.75
CA VAL A 96 -24.49 3.31 -22.59
C VAL A 96 -25.69 2.70 -21.86
N LEU A 97 -26.74 3.49 -21.62
CA LEU A 97 -27.99 3.02 -20.99
C LEU A 97 -28.66 1.91 -21.81
N SER A 98 -28.69 2.04 -23.13
CA SER A 98 -29.26 1.02 -24.02
C SER A 98 -28.34 -0.18 -24.26
N GLY A 99 -27.16 -0.25 -23.63
CA GLY A 99 -26.19 -1.34 -23.77
C GLY A 99 -25.48 -1.41 -25.13
N LYS A 100 -25.60 -0.39 -25.99
CA LYS A 100 -24.90 -0.33 -27.30
C LYS A 100 -23.40 -0.09 -27.13
N ILE A 101 -23.01 0.62 -26.07
CA ILE A 101 -21.63 0.84 -25.65
C ILE A 101 -21.49 0.31 -24.22
N LYS A 102 -20.44 -0.47 -23.95
CA LYS A 102 -20.13 -0.91 -22.59
C LYS A 102 -19.40 0.20 -21.82
N ASP A 103 -19.78 0.39 -20.58
CA ASP A 103 -19.29 1.48 -19.73
C ASP A 103 -17.76 1.52 -19.52
N HIS A 104 -17.13 0.36 -19.34
CA HIS A 104 -15.68 0.23 -19.19
C HIS A 104 -14.88 0.48 -20.49
N GLN A 105 -15.57 0.71 -21.63
CA GLN A 105 -14.93 0.97 -22.92
C GLN A 105 -14.88 2.45 -23.27
N LEU A 106 -15.50 3.33 -22.46
CA LEU A 106 -15.62 4.75 -22.79
C LEU A 106 -14.26 5.43 -22.95
N GLU A 107 -13.29 5.15 -22.08
CA GLU A 107 -11.93 5.70 -22.15
C GLU A 107 -11.12 5.18 -23.35
N LYS A 108 -11.53 4.07 -23.98
CA LYS A 108 -10.94 3.59 -25.25
C LYS A 108 -11.49 4.36 -26.46
N LEU A 109 -12.67 4.99 -26.32
CA LEU A 109 -13.42 5.63 -27.41
C LEU A 109 -13.38 7.16 -27.34
N LEU A 110 -13.24 7.71 -26.13
CA LEU A 110 -13.32 9.13 -25.80
C LEU A 110 -12.11 9.55 -24.97
N ASP A 111 -11.89 10.86 -24.88
CA ASP A 111 -11.01 11.44 -23.86
C ASP A 111 -11.42 10.97 -22.45
N PRO A 112 -10.49 10.57 -21.55
CA PRO A 112 -10.84 10.07 -20.22
C PRO A 112 -11.70 11.01 -19.38
N ARG A 113 -11.53 12.34 -19.50
CA ARG A 113 -12.36 13.30 -18.75
C ARG A 113 -13.79 13.27 -19.27
N ARG A 114 -13.94 13.25 -20.60
CA ARG A 114 -15.24 13.17 -21.25
C ARG A 114 -15.93 11.82 -20.97
N ALA A 115 -15.16 10.72 -20.95
CA ALA A 115 -15.66 9.40 -20.57
C ALA A 115 -16.29 9.41 -19.17
N VAL A 116 -15.64 10.06 -18.20
CA VAL A 116 -16.17 10.25 -16.84
C VAL A 116 -17.48 11.05 -16.87
N GLN A 117 -17.58 12.14 -17.65
CA GLN A 117 -18.81 12.93 -17.72
C GLN A 117 -19.98 12.16 -18.35
N VAL A 118 -19.74 11.48 -19.48
CA VAL A 118 -20.74 10.62 -20.13
C VAL A 118 -21.20 9.52 -19.17
N ARG A 119 -20.27 8.90 -18.45
CA ARG A 119 -20.58 7.89 -17.45
C ARG A 119 -21.44 8.46 -16.32
N ARG A 120 -21.09 9.63 -15.78
CA ARG A 120 -21.88 10.31 -14.75
C ARG A 120 -23.32 10.53 -15.21
N LEU A 121 -23.53 11.03 -16.43
CA LEU A 121 -24.87 11.22 -17.00
C LEU A 121 -25.64 9.90 -17.10
N ALA A 122 -24.99 8.83 -17.57
CA ALA A 122 -25.62 7.52 -17.66
C ALA A 122 -26.02 6.96 -16.28
N PHE A 123 -25.14 7.08 -15.27
CA PHE A 123 -25.46 6.63 -13.92
C PHE A 123 -26.50 7.52 -13.22
N ASP A 124 -26.50 8.83 -13.47
CA ASP A 124 -27.51 9.74 -12.92
C ASP A 124 -28.91 9.40 -13.45
N GLY A 125 -29.02 9.00 -14.73
CA GLY A 125 -30.26 8.44 -15.29
C GLY A 125 -30.71 7.17 -14.55
N LYS A 126 -29.80 6.19 -14.36
CA LYS A 126 -30.11 4.96 -13.60
C LYS A 126 -30.51 5.25 -12.14
N LEU A 127 -29.88 6.24 -11.52
CA LEU A 127 -30.19 6.65 -10.15
C LEU A 127 -31.52 7.38 -10.07
N SER A 128 -31.87 8.17 -11.09
CA SER A 128 -33.17 8.83 -11.21
C SER A 128 -34.32 7.82 -11.28
N ASP A 129 -34.16 6.72 -12.02
CA ASP A 129 -35.14 5.62 -12.07
C ASP A 129 -35.36 4.95 -10.70
N LEU A 130 -34.36 5.02 -9.82
CA LEU A 130 -34.43 4.53 -8.43
C LEU A 130 -34.90 5.59 -7.42
N GLY A 131 -35.34 6.77 -7.89
CA GLY A 131 -35.75 7.89 -7.03
C GLY A 131 -34.59 8.60 -6.33
N ARG A 132 -33.35 8.46 -6.85
CA ARG A 132 -32.11 9.02 -6.29
C ARG A 132 -31.36 9.91 -7.30
N GLY A 133 -32.09 10.56 -8.20
CA GLY A 133 -31.50 11.48 -9.19
C GLY A 133 -30.70 12.60 -8.52
N GLY A 134 -29.59 13.00 -9.13
CA GLY A 134 -28.73 14.05 -8.61
C GLY A 134 -27.77 13.61 -7.50
N ALA A 135 -27.73 12.34 -7.10
CA ALA A 135 -26.83 11.85 -6.05
C ALA A 135 -25.33 12.03 -6.37
N LEU A 136 -24.97 12.24 -7.65
CA LEU A 136 -23.60 12.50 -8.08
C LEU A 136 -23.27 14.00 -8.14
N THR A 137 -24.22 14.90 -7.89
CA THR A 137 -24.05 16.36 -8.04
C THR A 137 -22.89 16.87 -7.20
N ASP A 138 -22.82 16.45 -5.94
CA ASP A 138 -21.79 16.91 -4.99
C ASP A 138 -20.48 16.13 -5.11
N LEU A 139 -20.44 15.03 -5.88
CA LEU A 139 -19.22 14.26 -6.12
C LEU A 139 -18.38 14.97 -7.19
N PRO A 140 -17.21 15.53 -6.85
CA PRO A 140 -16.38 16.26 -7.79
C PRO A 140 -15.88 15.36 -8.93
N SER A 141 -15.88 15.89 -10.15
CA SER A 141 -15.30 15.25 -11.33
C SER A 141 -14.46 16.20 -12.19
N THR A 142 -14.33 17.45 -11.78
CA THR A 142 -13.69 18.57 -12.49
C THR A 142 -12.15 18.60 -12.24
N PRO A 143 -11.37 19.45 -12.95
CA PRO A 143 -10.08 19.08 -13.56
C PRO A 143 -8.86 18.93 -12.64
N SER A 144 -9.03 18.93 -11.31
CA SER A 144 -7.91 18.72 -10.37
C SER A 144 -7.35 17.29 -10.41
N LEU A 145 -8.13 16.31 -10.91
CA LEU A 145 -7.68 14.94 -11.10
C LEU A 145 -7.21 14.69 -12.54
N ASP A 146 -6.01 14.11 -12.66
CA ASP A 146 -5.45 13.63 -13.92
C ASP A 146 -5.99 12.22 -14.24
N TYR A 147 -7.13 12.16 -14.94
CA TYR A 147 -7.78 10.90 -15.31
C TYR A 147 -6.96 10.03 -16.27
N GLU A 148 -6.00 10.60 -17.01
CA GLU A 148 -5.12 9.83 -17.88
C GLU A 148 -4.23 8.88 -17.07
N ARG A 149 -3.76 9.33 -15.90
CA ARG A 149 -2.96 8.50 -14.99
C ARG A 149 -3.77 7.45 -14.25
N VAL A 150 -5.06 7.70 -14.02
CA VAL A 150 -5.95 6.77 -13.31
C VAL A 150 -6.33 5.61 -14.22
N PHE A 151 -6.59 5.90 -15.50
CA PHE A 151 -7.06 4.93 -16.47
C PHE A 151 -6.06 3.79 -16.69
N GLY A 152 -6.52 2.54 -16.50
CA GLY A 152 -5.69 1.35 -16.68
C GLY A 152 -4.67 1.07 -15.58
N ALA A 153 -4.65 1.89 -14.52
CA ALA A 153 -3.67 1.77 -13.43
C ALA A 153 -4.29 1.75 -12.02
N ASN A 154 -5.23 2.65 -11.71
CA ASN A 154 -5.68 2.86 -10.33
C ASN A 154 -7.15 2.52 -10.05
N CYS A 155 -8.05 2.84 -10.98
CA CYS A 155 -9.49 2.64 -10.78
C CYS A 155 -10.22 2.52 -12.13
N GLU A 156 -11.21 1.64 -12.17
CA GLU A 156 -12.08 1.41 -13.31
C GLU A 156 -13.45 2.07 -13.10
N ILE A 157 -14.18 2.37 -14.19
CA ILE A 157 -15.57 2.87 -14.13
C ILE A 157 -15.66 4.18 -13.31
N VAL A 158 -14.69 5.08 -13.52
CA VAL A 158 -14.52 6.30 -12.72
C VAL A 158 -15.67 7.29 -12.97
N VAL A 159 -16.34 7.72 -11.90
CA VAL A 159 -17.42 8.75 -11.93
C VAL A 159 -17.01 10.08 -11.27
N GLY A 160 -15.80 10.16 -10.74
CA GLY A 160 -15.28 11.32 -10.01
C GLY A 160 -14.23 10.90 -9.00
N TYR A 161 -14.04 11.70 -7.95
CA TYR A 161 -13.15 11.41 -6.83
C TYR A 161 -13.71 11.94 -5.52
N VAL A 162 -13.22 11.41 -4.41
CA VAL A 162 -13.59 11.88 -3.06
C VAL A 162 -12.45 12.74 -2.52
N PRO A 163 -12.65 14.06 -2.30
CA PRO A 163 -11.65 14.88 -1.64
C PRO A 163 -11.57 14.51 -0.16
N LEU A 164 -10.35 14.32 0.35
CA LEU A 164 -10.08 14.06 1.77
C LEU A 164 -9.32 15.24 2.38
N PRO A 165 -9.73 15.76 3.54
CA PRO A 165 -8.96 16.77 4.25
C PRO A 165 -7.55 16.25 4.58
N CYS A 166 -6.53 17.06 4.26
CA CYS A 166 -5.12 16.74 4.51
C CYS A 166 -4.52 17.76 5.48
N GLY A 167 -4.07 17.29 6.64
CA GLY A 167 -3.32 18.07 7.62
C GLY A 167 -1.81 17.76 7.57
N MET A 168 -1.00 18.67 8.09
CA MET A 168 0.43 18.46 8.32
C MET A 168 0.70 18.39 9.82
N ILE A 169 1.46 17.39 10.26
CA ILE A 169 1.97 17.31 11.63
C ILE A 169 3.50 17.47 11.66
N GLY A 170 4.03 18.03 12.73
CA GLY A 170 5.46 18.21 12.95
C GLY A 170 5.83 19.56 13.56
N PRO A 171 7.13 19.85 13.67
CA PRO A 171 8.24 18.98 13.27
C PRO A 171 8.34 17.72 14.14
N LEU A 172 8.69 16.59 13.51
CA LEU A 172 9.12 15.36 14.17
C LEU A 172 10.63 15.19 13.95
N THR A 173 11.40 15.18 15.02
CA THR A 173 12.82 14.81 14.97
C THR A 173 12.93 13.28 15.02
N LEU A 174 13.35 12.67 13.91
CA LEU A 174 13.52 11.22 13.75
C LEU A 174 14.89 10.93 13.15
N ASN A 175 15.69 10.09 13.81
CA ASN A 175 17.06 9.74 13.37
C ASN A 175 17.96 10.98 13.15
N GLY A 176 17.75 12.05 13.91
CA GLY A 176 18.48 13.32 13.78
C GLY A 176 17.96 14.25 12.67
N GLU A 177 16.98 13.82 11.88
CA GLU A 177 16.38 14.62 10.81
C GLU A 177 15.03 15.21 11.27
N THR A 178 14.69 16.39 10.75
CA THR A 178 13.41 17.04 11.00
C THR A 178 12.44 16.75 9.86
N VAL A 179 11.31 16.11 10.17
CA VAL A 179 10.31 15.68 9.19
C VAL A 179 8.94 16.29 9.51
N TYR A 180 8.18 16.63 8.47
CA TYR A 180 6.76 16.92 8.56
C TYR A 180 5.97 15.81 7.86
N VAL A 181 4.91 15.32 8.50
CA VAL A 181 4.14 14.16 8.03
C VAL A 181 2.76 14.62 7.54
N PRO A 182 2.39 14.37 6.27
CA PRO A 182 1.04 14.59 5.79
C PRO A 182 0.09 13.50 6.30
N MET A 183 -1.11 13.89 6.73
CA MET A 183 -2.17 12.98 7.17
C MET A 183 -3.49 13.34 6.48
N ALA A 184 -4.05 12.39 5.72
CA ALA A 184 -5.38 12.51 5.15
C ALA A 184 -6.40 11.81 6.07
N THR A 185 -7.37 12.55 6.62
CA THR A 185 -8.38 11.99 7.53
C THR A 185 -9.63 12.87 7.61
N THR A 186 -10.77 12.26 7.93
CA THR A 186 -12.00 12.96 8.34
C THR A 186 -12.24 12.89 9.84
N GLU A 187 -11.40 12.17 10.59
CA GLU A 187 -11.53 12.01 12.03
C GLU A 187 -11.09 13.28 12.77
N GLY A 188 -12.01 13.83 13.57
CA GLY A 188 -11.74 15.00 14.41
C GLY A 188 -10.65 14.72 15.45
N CYS A 189 -9.88 15.75 15.80
CA CYS A 189 -8.79 15.71 16.78
C CYS A 189 -7.59 14.79 16.46
N LEU A 190 -7.66 13.87 15.50
CA LEU A 190 -6.56 12.95 15.18
C LEU A 190 -5.27 13.69 14.82
N VAL A 191 -5.33 14.61 13.86
CA VAL A 191 -4.17 15.42 13.41
C VAL A 191 -3.61 16.26 14.56
N ALA A 192 -4.47 16.94 15.32
CA ALA A 192 -4.05 17.77 16.44
C ALA A 192 -3.37 16.94 17.54
N SER A 193 -3.91 15.76 17.84
CA SER A 193 -3.35 14.83 18.82
C SER A 193 -1.98 14.32 18.39
N ALA A 194 -1.86 13.83 17.15
CA ALA A 194 -0.58 13.39 16.59
C ALA A 194 0.47 14.51 16.58
N ASN A 195 0.06 15.75 16.25
CA ASN A 195 0.96 16.91 16.27
C ASN A 195 1.49 17.22 17.68
N ARG A 196 0.65 17.11 18.72
CA ARG A 196 1.11 17.23 20.12
C ARG A 196 2.14 16.15 20.47
N GLY A 197 1.95 14.93 19.98
CA GLY A 197 2.91 13.84 20.11
C GLY A 197 4.26 14.17 19.45
N CYS A 198 4.25 14.65 18.20
CA CYS A 198 5.47 15.11 17.51
C CYS A 198 6.20 16.20 18.30
N LYS A 199 5.47 17.18 18.86
CA LYS A 199 6.05 18.22 19.70
C LYS A 199 6.73 17.64 20.94
N ALA A 200 6.06 16.75 21.66
CA ALA A 200 6.62 16.14 22.86
C ALA A 200 7.90 15.32 22.55
N ILE A 201 7.88 14.54 21.48
CA ILE A 201 9.04 13.75 21.03
C ILE A 201 10.23 14.66 20.67
N SER A 202 9.98 15.70 19.86
CA SER A 202 11.03 16.56 19.34
C SER A 202 11.59 17.53 20.39
N GLN A 203 10.80 17.94 21.38
CA GLN A 203 11.26 18.79 22.49
C GLN A 203 12.13 18.03 23.51
N GLY A 204 12.04 16.70 23.54
CA GLY A 204 12.98 15.87 24.28
C GLY A 204 14.30 15.76 23.53
N SER A 205 14.53 14.60 22.92
CA SER A 205 15.74 14.29 22.14
C SER A 205 15.44 13.78 20.73
N GLY A 206 14.17 13.83 20.31
CA GLY A 206 13.70 13.13 19.11
C GLY A 206 13.58 11.62 19.31
N ALA A 207 13.20 10.92 18.24
CA ALA A 207 13.07 9.47 18.20
C ALA A 207 14.17 8.84 17.33
N VAL A 208 14.50 7.57 17.61
CA VAL A 208 15.38 6.75 16.79
C VAL A 208 14.61 5.52 16.32
N SER A 209 14.74 5.17 15.04
CA SER A 209 14.08 4.02 14.43
C SER A 209 15.05 3.24 13.55
N THR A 210 14.82 1.94 13.41
CA THR A 210 15.62 1.05 12.56
C THR A 210 14.71 0.00 11.92
N VAL A 211 14.90 -0.24 10.63
CA VAL A 211 14.19 -1.30 9.90
C VAL A 211 14.87 -2.64 10.19
N VAL A 212 14.16 -3.56 10.84
CA VAL A 212 14.70 -4.87 11.23
C VAL A 212 14.53 -5.92 10.13
N ARG A 213 13.47 -5.83 9.33
CA ARG A 213 13.18 -6.73 8.20
C ARG A 213 12.44 -5.97 7.12
N ASP A 214 12.73 -6.33 5.87
CA ASP A 214 12.03 -5.85 4.69
C ASP A 214 11.79 -7.03 3.73
N GLY A 215 10.55 -7.20 3.31
CA GLY A 215 10.17 -8.24 2.37
C GLY A 215 8.67 -8.45 2.27
N ILE A 216 8.13 -8.27 1.05
CA ILE A 216 6.75 -8.61 0.71
C ILE A 216 6.60 -10.14 0.61
N THR A 217 5.39 -10.64 0.85
CA THR A 217 5.12 -12.08 0.77
C THR A 217 3.97 -12.43 -0.16
N ARG A 218 4.06 -13.62 -0.76
CA ARG A 218 2.94 -14.31 -1.39
C ARG A 218 3.01 -15.78 -0.98
N ALA A 219 1.86 -16.40 -0.74
CA ALA A 219 1.80 -17.80 -0.37
C ALA A 219 0.80 -18.54 -1.25
N PRO A 220 1.24 -19.14 -2.36
CA PRO A 220 0.40 -20.03 -3.15
C PRO A 220 -0.01 -21.24 -2.33
N CYS A 221 -1.27 -21.65 -2.48
CA CYS A 221 -1.75 -22.94 -2.04
C CYS A 221 -1.69 -23.89 -3.24
N VAL A 222 -0.85 -24.91 -3.11
CA VAL A 222 -0.80 -26.02 -4.05
C VAL A 222 -1.36 -27.28 -3.40
N ARG A 223 -1.80 -28.21 -4.23
CA ARG A 223 -2.40 -29.46 -3.81
C ARG A 223 -1.73 -30.60 -4.52
N MET A 224 -1.34 -31.59 -3.74
CA MET A 224 -0.70 -32.80 -4.20
C MET A 224 -1.71 -33.96 -4.23
N ARG A 225 -1.31 -35.09 -4.81
CA ARG A 225 -2.14 -36.31 -4.84
C ARG A 225 -2.34 -36.88 -3.43
N SER A 226 -1.31 -36.80 -2.60
CA SER A 226 -1.31 -37.34 -1.23
C SER A 226 -0.56 -36.45 -0.25
N ALA A 227 -0.77 -36.66 1.04
CA ALA A 227 0.00 -35.98 2.09
C ALA A 227 1.49 -36.32 2.06
N ARG A 228 1.84 -37.52 1.55
CA ARG A 228 3.23 -37.92 1.34
C ARG A 228 3.91 -37.05 0.27
N GLU A 229 3.28 -36.89 -0.89
CA GLU A 229 3.81 -36.03 -1.95
C GLU A 229 3.90 -34.56 -1.49
N ALA A 230 2.95 -34.11 -0.65
CA ALA A 230 3.02 -32.79 -0.03
C ALA A 230 4.24 -32.62 0.90
N ALA A 231 4.59 -33.66 1.67
CA ALA A 231 5.81 -33.67 2.49
C ALA A 231 7.08 -33.71 1.62
N GLU A 232 7.09 -34.48 0.53
CA GLU A 232 8.19 -34.51 -0.43
C GLU A 232 8.43 -33.12 -1.07
N LEU A 233 7.37 -32.41 -1.46
CA LEU A 233 7.45 -31.03 -1.96
C LEU A 233 8.05 -30.07 -0.91
N LYS A 234 7.62 -30.19 0.35
CA LYS A 234 8.13 -29.38 1.47
C LYS A 234 9.65 -29.57 1.62
N LEU A 235 10.08 -30.82 1.74
CA LEU A 235 11.50 -31.18 1.90
C LEU A 235 12.32 -30.73 0.68
N TRP A 236 11.77 -30.85 -0.53
CA TRP A 236 12.42 -30.37 -1.74
C TRP A 236 12.64 -28.86 -1.71
N CYS A 237 11.68 -28.06 -1.24
CA CYS A 237 11.82 -26.60 -1.15
C CYS A 237 12.79 -26.16 -0.03
N GLU A 238 12.96 -26.97 1.02
CA GLU A 238 13.85 -26.69 2.16
C GLU A 238 15.32 -27.06 1.87
N ASP A 239 15.57 -27.87 0.83
CA ASP A 239 16.91 -28.16 0.35
C ASP A 239 17.57 -26.90 -0.27
N PRO A 240 18.78 -26.51 0.16
CA PRO A 240 19.44 -25.29 -0.30
C PRO A 240 19.70 -25.21 -1.82
N ASP A 241 20.02 -26.34 -2.46
CA ASP A 241 20.33 -26.39 -3.89
C ASP A 241 19.04 -26.22 -4.72
N ASN A 242 17.94 -26.82 -4.24
CA ASN A 242 16.62 -26.66 -4.85
C ASN A 242 16.05 -25.26 -4.62
N PHE A 243 16.29 -24.66 -3.44
CA PHE A 243 15.95 -23.26 -3.19
C PHE A 243 16.67 -22.33 -4.16
N ALA A 244 17.93 -22.58 -4.53
CA ALA A 244 18.65 -21.79 -5.52
C ALA A 244 17.95 -21.83 -6.91
N SER A 245 17.42 -23.00 -7.29
CA SER A 245 16.61 -23.16 -8.49
C SER A 245 15.29 -22.38 -8.43
N LEU A 246 14.56 -22.45 -7.30
CA LEU A 246 13.34 -21.65 -7.06
C LEU A 246 13.61 -20.15 -7.13
N LYS A 247 14.68 -19.72 -6.48
CA LYS A 247 15.15 -18.34 -6.47
C LYS A 247 15.42 -17.86 -7.89
N LYS A 248 16.16 -18.64 -8.69
CA LYS A 248 16.45 -18.30 -10.09
C LYS A 248 15.17 -18.17 -10.93
N ALA A 249 14.23 -19.11 -10.79
CA ALA A 249 12.96 -19.05 -11.52
C ALA A 249 12.13 -17.83 -11.12
N PHE A 250 12.01 -17.55 -9.81
CA PHE A 250 11.31 -16.37 -9.30
C PHE A 250 11.95 -15.06 -9.81
N GLU A 251 13.26 -14.92 -9.65
CA GLU A 251 14.02 -13.70 -9.97
C GLU A 251 14.12 -13.47 -11.48
N SER A 252 13.92 -14.48 -12.33
CA SER A 252 13.82 -14.29 -13.79
C SER A 252 12.68 -13.36 -14.22
N THR A 253 11.69 -13.13 -13.35
CA THR A 253 10.50 -12.32 -13.66
C THR A 253 10.65 -10.82 -13.37
N THR A 254 11.75 -10.42 -12.72
CA THR A 254 11.95 -9.08 -12.15
C THR A 254 13.43 -8.68 -12.14
N SER A 255 13.75 -7.41 -12.41
CA SER A 255 15.12 -6.88 -12.34
C SER A 255 15.53 -6.43 -10.93
N PHE A 256 14.56 -6.21 -10.04
CA PHE A 256 14.79 -5.65 -8.70
C PHE A 256 14.51 -6.66 -7.59
N GLY A 257 13.56 -7.57 -7.83
CA GLY A 257 13.07 -8.48 -6.82
C GLY A 257 14.12 -9.53 -6.46
N LYS A 258 14.31 -9.76 -5.16
CA LYS A 258 15.18 -10.85 -4.67
C LYS A 258 14.38 -11.79 -3.80
N LEU A 259 14.33 -13.07 -4.13
CA LEU A 259 13.69 -14.07 -3.27
C LEU A 259 14.56 -14.29 -2.03
N LEU A 260 14.02 -14.00 -0.86
CA LEU A 260 14.72 -14.07 0.43
C LEU A 260 14.51 -15.42 1.12
N SER A 261 13.30 -15.99 1.04
CA SER A 261 13.00 -17.32 1.56
C SER A 261 11.77 -17.94 0.88
N ALA A 262 11.68 -19.27 0.97
CA ALA A 262 10.53 -20.07 0.60
C ALA A 262 10.20 -21.00 1.77
N GLU A 263 9.09 -20.74 2.47
CA GLU A 263 8.71 -21.41 3.72
C GLU A 263 7.43 -22.24 3.51
N PRO A 264 7.54 -23.52 3.11
CA PRO A 264 6.40 -24.40 2.87
C PRO A 264 5.76 -24.91 4.18
N THR A 265 4.44 -24.74 4.30
CA THR A 265 3.61 -25.28 5.38
C THR A 265 2.62 -26.32 4.83
N VAL A 266 2.63 -27.54 5.36
CA VAL A 266 1.77 -28.64 4.88
C VAL A 266 0.48 -28.73 5.71
N ALA A 267 -0.65 -28.89 5.04
CA ALA A 267 -1.95 -29.18 5.66
C ALA A 267 -2.65 -30.33 4.89
N GLY A 268 -2.50 -31.55 5.37
CA GLY A 268 -2.93 -32.75 4.64
C GLY A 268 -2.19 -32.86 3.31
N ARG A 269 -2.92 -32.88 2.20
CA ARG A 269 -2.33 -32.89 0.84
C ARG A 269 -2.14 -31.49 0.22
N ASN A 270 -2.47 -30.42 0.95
CA ASN A 270 -2.21 -29.06 0.51
C ASN A 270 -0.88 -28.56 1.07
N VAL A 271 -0.18 -27.71 0.31
CA VAL A 271 1.04 -27.03 0.75
C VAL A 271 0.91 -25.54 0.48
N TYR A 272 1.19 -24.74 1.50
CA TYR A 272 1.23 -23.29 1.42
C TYR A 272 2.68 -22.84 1.38
N ILE A 273 3.13 -22.36 0.23
CA ILE A 273 4.54 -22.03 0.01
C ILE A 273 4.73 -20.53 0.25
N ARG A 274 5.12 -20.13 1.46
CA ARG A 274 5.28 -18.70 1.76
C ARG A 274 6.59 -18.17 1.19
N LEU A 275 6.49 -17.48 0.06
CA LEU A 275 7.61 -16.83 -0.63
C LEU A 275 7.78 -15.41 -0.10
N ARG A 276 8.94 -15.11 0.48
CA ARG A 276 9.31 -13.75 0.92
C ARG A 276 10.30 -13.16 -0.05
N CYS A 277 10.07 -11.93 -0.50
CA CYS A 277 10.86 -11.27 -1.51
C CYS A 277 11.14 -9.81 -1.13
N PHE A 278 12.37 -9.35 -1.34
CA PHE A 278 12.68 -7.92 -1.33
C PHE A 278 12.25 -7.29 -2.66
N ALA A 279 11.51 -6.19 -2.62
CA ALA A 279 10.88 -5.60 -3.81
C ALA A 279 11.43 -4.23 -4.24
N GLY A 280 12.56 -3.79 -3.67
CA GLY A 280 13.04 -2.42 -3.86
C GLY A 280 12.10 -1.42 -3.19
N ASP A 281 11.87 -0.28 -3.83
CA ASP A 281 11.01 0.79 -3.29
C ASP A 281 9.51 0.55 -3.52
N ALA A 282 9.14 -0.48 -4.29
CA ALA A 282 7.75 -0.84 -4.51
C ALA A 282 7.23 -1.68 -3.34
N MET A 283 5.94 -1.53 -3.00
CA MET A 283 5.27 -2.48 -2.08
C MET A 283 5.35 -3.93 -2.61
N GLY A 284 5.37 -4.10 -3.94
CA GLY A 284 5.84 -5.34 -4.57
C GLY A 284 4.80 -6.43 -4.78
N MET A 285 3.51 -6.20 -4.47
CA MET A 285 2.48 -7.25 -4.53
C MET A 285 2.31 -7.90 -5.91
N ASN A 286 2.30 -7.12 -6.99
CA ASN A 286 2.21 -7.64 -8.36
C ASN A 286 3.48 -8.40 -8.75
N MET A 287 4.64 -7.86 -8.39
CA MET A 287 5.95 -8.48 -8.66
C MET A 287 6.05 -9.84 -7.99
N VAL A 288 5.76 -9.94 -6.68
CA VAL A 288 5.85 -11.21 -5.95
C VAL A 288 4.83 -12.22 -6.45
N SER A 289 3.65 -11.77 -6.92
CA SER A 289 2.64 -12.66 -7.50
C SER A 289 3.12 -13.25 -8.84
N LYS A 290 3.73 -12.44 -9.70
CA LYS A 290 4.35 -12.89 -10.96
C LYS A 290 5.52 -13.86 -10.70
N GLY A 291 6.42 -13.52 -9.79
CA GLY A 291 7.53 -14.39 -9.41
C GLY A 291 7.05 -15.71 -8.79
N SER A 292 5.98 -15.67 -7.99
CA SER A 292 5.36 -16.87 -7.42
C SER A 292 4.84 -17.80 -8.51
N LEU A 293 4.19 -17.29 -9.55
CA LEU A 293 3.74 -18.11 -10.68
C LEU A 293 4.91 -18.80 -11.38
N ALA A 294 6.01 -18.09 -11.65
CA ALA A 294 7.21 -18.69 -12.25
C ALA A 294 7.83 -19.78 -11.35
N ALA A 295 7.84 -19.58 -10.03
CA ALA A 295 8.26 -20.62 -9.08
C ALA A 295 7.32 -21.83 -9.10
N ILE A 296 6.00 -21.63 -9.22
CA ILE A 296 5.03 -22.72 -9.32
C ILE A 296 5.20 -23.49 -10.64
N GLU A 297 5.48 -22.83 -11.77
CA GLU A 297 5.72 -23.54 -13.03
C GLU A 297 6.96 -24.45 -12.94
N LEU A 298 8.05 -23.99 -12.32
CA LEU A 298 9.21 -24.84 -12.03
C LEU A 298 8.82 -26.04 -11.15
N LEU A 299 8.02 -25.82 -10.10
CA LEU A 299 7.56 -26.90 -9.23
C LEU A 299 6.66 -27.89 -9.98
N ARG A 300 5.86 -27.44 -10.95
CA ARG A 300 5.02 -28.31 -11.78
C ARG A 300 5.85 -29.22 -12.68
N GLU A 301 6.99 -28.77 -13.18
CA GLU A 301 7.93 -29.61 -13.93
C GLU A 301 8.52 -30.73 -13.06
N LYS A 302 8.80 -30.45 -11.79
CA LYS A 302 9.37 -31.42 -10.83
C LYS A 302 8.31 -32.34 -10.21
N PHE A 303 7.11 -31.81 -9.99
CA PHE A 303 5.98 -32.50 -9.38
C PHE A 303 4.77 -32.40 -10.31
N PRO A 304 4.65 -33.27 -11.33
CA PRO A 304 3.56 -33.20 -12.31
C PRO A 304 2.14 -33.36 -11.73
N SER A 305 2.02 -33.91 -10.51
CA SER A 305 0.77 -34.02 -9.77
C SER A 305 0.35 -32.72 -9.06
N LEU A 306 1.17 -31.67 -9.11
CA LEU A 306 0.92 -30.39 -8.45
C LEU A 306 -0.22 -29.63 -9.13
N GLU A 307 -1.28 -29.41 -8.37
CA GLU A 307 -2.42 -28.56 -8.75
C GLU A 307 -2.29 -27.21 -8.02
N LEU A 308 -2.22 -26.11 -8.78
CA LEU A 308 -2.31 -24.77 -8.19
C LEU A 308 -3.77 -24.48 -7.83
N VAL A 309 -4.09 -24.52 -6.54
CA VAL A 309 -5.45 -24.23 -6.05
C VAL A 309 -5.71 -22.73 -6.07
N ALA A 310 -4.75 -21.96 -5.56
CA ALA A 310 -4.82 -20.50 -5.54
C ALA A 310 -3.41 -19.90 -5.44
N LEU A 311 -3.17 -18.82 -6.18
CA LEU A 311 -1.93 -18.05 -6.05
C LEU A 311 -1.81 -17.37 -4.67
N SER A 312 -2.95 -17.07 -4.03
CA SER A 312 -3.03 -16.54 -2.68
C SER A 312 -3.86 -17.47 -1.80
N GLY A 313 -3.18 -18.36 -1.07
CA GLY A 313 -3.77 -19.32 -0.14
C GLY A 313 -4.04 -18.76 1.27
N ASN A 314 -4.11 -17.44 1.44
CA ASN A 314 -4.26 -16.76 2.74
C ASN A 314 -3.16 -17.03 3.79
N MET A 315 -2.01 -17.57 3.38
CA MET A 315 -0.81 -17.76 4.24
C MET A 315 0.30 -16.74 3.99
N CYS A 316 0.11 -15.82 3.03
CA CYS A 316 0.86 -14.56 3.02
C CYS A 316 0.31 -13.61 4.09
N THR A 317 -1.00 -13.71 4.26
CA THR A 317 -1.97 -12.82 4.89
C THR A 317 -1.87 -11.37 4.41
N ASP A 318 -2.41 -11.13 3.21
CA ASP A 318 -2.59 -9.78 2.66
C ASP A 318 -4.01 -9.28 2.98
N LYS A 319 -4.09 -8.17 3.74
CA LYS A 319 -5.32 -7.46 4.16
C LYS A 319 -6.23 -8.23 5.13
N LYS A 320 -5.69 -9.15 5.94
CA LYS A 320 -6.40 -9.83 7.05
C LYS A 320 -5.48 -9.89 8.28
N ALA A 321 -6.06 -10.08 9.47
CA ALA A 321 -5.28 -10.38 10.67
C ALA A 321 -4.85 -11.87 10.68
N ALA A 322 -3.58 -12.16 10.94
CA ALA A 322 -3.03 -13.51 11.08
C ALA A 322 -1.74 -13.53 11.92
#